data_AF-A0A536G4M3-F1
#
_entry.id   AF-A0A536G4M3-F1
#
_cell.length_a   1.000
_cell.length_b   1.000
_cell.length_c   1.000
_cell.angle_alpha   90.00
_cell.angle_beta   90.00
_cell.angle_gamma   90.00
#
_symmetry.space_group_name_H-M   'P 1'
#
loop_
_entity.id
_entity.type
_entity.pdbx_description
1 polymer ?
#
loop_
_entity_poly.entity_id
_entity_poly.type
_entity_poly.pdbx_seq_one_letter_code
_entity_poly.pdbx_strand_id
1 'polypeptide(L)'
;MKRRTKRPDEGRLRANRVPVQVGAGEETPVLMREMADWLASRLNVSVDTISGGHVGYIEHPQMVADAIKPFLRRVTDGHAALP
;
A
#
# COMPACT_ATOMS: atom_id res chain seq x y z
N MET A 1 -9.53 -27.45 10.89
CA MET A 1 -9.10 -27.07 9.52
C MET A 1 -8.38 -25.71 9.58
N LYS A 2 -7.05 -25.67 9.50
CA LYS A 2 -6.30 -24.40 9.59
C LYS A 2 -6.51 -23.61 8.30
N ARG A 3 -7.22 -22.48 8.35
CA ARG A 3 -7.24 -21.52 7.23
C ARG A 3 -5.80 -21.08 6.99
N ARG A 4 -5.17 -21.50 5.89
CA ARG A 4 -3.95 -20.88 5.39
C ARG A 4 -4.34 -19.45 4.99
N THR A 5 -4.18 -18.49 5.89
CA THR A 5 -4.13 -17.09 5.49
C THR A 5 -2.92 -16.97 4.57
N LYS A 6 -3.15 -16.67 3.28
CA LYS A 6 -2.07 -16.44 2.28
C LYS A 6 -1.36 -15.12 2.58
N ARG A 7 -0.77 -15.00 3.78
CA ARG A 7 0.03 -13.83 4.14
C ARG A 7 1.37 -13.92 3.41
N PRO A 8 1.86 -12.80 2.86
CA PRO A 8 3.23 -12.70 2.35
C PRO A 8 4.28 -13.11 3.38
N ASP A 9 5.45 -13.53 2.90
CA ASP A 9 6.60 -13.86 3.74
C ASP A 9 7.09 -12.62 4.50
N GLU A 10 6.91 -12.63 5.83
CA GLU A 10 7.29 -11.50 6.67
C GLU A 10 8.80 -11.25 6.73
N GLY A 11 9.62 -12.29 6.61
CA GLY A 11 11.08 -12.14 6.60
C GLY A 11 11.52 -11.35 5.39
N ARG A 12 10.90 -11.62 4.23
CA ARG A 12 11.14 -10.87 2.99
C ARG A 12 10.60 -9.44 3.05
N LEU A 13 9.44 -9.22 3.68
CA LEU A 13 8.90 -7.87 3.89
C LEU A 13 9.84 -7.02 4.75
N ARG A 14 10.35 -7.57 5.86
CA ARG A 14 11.29 -6.85 6.74
C ARG A 14 12.66 -6.60 6.11
N ALA A 15 13.12 -7.50 5.24
CA ALA A 15 14.39 -7.33 4.52
C ALA A 15 14.28 -6.39 3.30
N ASN A 16 13.08 -5.89 2.99
CA ASN A 16 12.86 -5.01 1.84
C ASN A 16 13.64 -3.69 1.99
N ARG A 17 14.37 -3.31 0.95
CA ARG A 17 15.14 -2.04 0.87
C ARG A 17 14.59 -1.07 -0.15
N VAL A 18 13.53 -1.45 -0.85
CA VAL A 18 12.85 -0.58 -1.82
C VAL A 18 11.79 0.21 -1.06
N PRO A 19 11.71 1.54 -1.22
CA PRO A 19 10.60 2.31 -0.67
C PRO A 19 9.25 1.75 -1.17
N VAL A 20 8.26 1.63 -0.29
CA VAL A 20 6.92 1.13 -0.64
C VAL A 20 5.85 2.08 -0.11
N GLN A 21 4.85 2.33 -0.93
CA GLN A 21 3.58 2.93 -0.53
C GLN A 21 2.52 1.83 -0.46
N VAL A 22 1.70 1.83 0.60
CA VAL A 22 0.54 0.94 0.71
C VAL A 22 -0.71 1.79 0.66
N GLY A 23 -1.62 1.50 -0.27
CA GLY A 23 -2.88 2.21 -0.43
C GLY A 23 -4.09 1.28 -0.35
N ALA A 24 -5.21 1.79 0.14
CA ALA A 24 -6.51 1.13 0.12
C ALA A 24 -7.58 2.07 -0.42
N GLY A 25 -8.47 1.55 -1.26
CA GLY A 25 -9.64 2.29 -1.76
C GLY A 25 -10.56 2.74 -0.63
N GLU A 26 -11.13 3.94 -0.69
CA GLU A 26 -12.16 4.42 0.26
C GLU A 26 -13.35 3.47 0.38
N GLU A 27 -13.72 2.84 -0.73
CA GLU A 27 -14.84 1.89 -0.80
C GLU A 27 -14.41 0.45 -0.46
N THR A 28 -13.16 0.24 -0.07
CA THR A 28 -12.65 -1.08 0.30
C THR A 28 -13.38 -1.59 1.54
N PRO A 29 -13.98 -2.79 1.50
CA PRO A 29 -14.61 -3.38 2.68
C PRO A 29 -13.62 -3.49 3.84
N VAL A 30 -14.07 -3.23 5.07
CA VAL A 30 -13.23 -3.24 6.29
C VAL A 30 -12.36 -4.50 6.39
N LEU A 31 -12.93 -5.67 6.12
CA LEU A 31 -12.22 -6.95 6.19
C LEU A 31 -11.08 -7.08 5.16
N MET A 32 -11.16 -6.36 4.04
CA MET A 32 -10.08 -6.28 3.06
C MET A 32 -9.04 -5.22 3.42
N ARG A 33 -9.47 -4.13 4.07
CA ARG A 33 -8.58 -3.10 4.59
C ARG A 33 -7.60 -3.64 5.64
N GLU A 34 -8.03 -4.63 6.44
CA GLU A 34 -7.17 -5.33 7.40
C GLU A 34 -5.89 -5.91 6.76
N MET A 35 -5.93 -6.32 5.49
CA MET A 35 -4.75 -6.83 4.80
C MET A 35 -3.77 -5.70 4.45
N ALA A 36 -4.29 -4.54 4.06
CA ALA A 36 -3.48 -3.34 3.82
C ALA A 36 -2.84 -2.87 5.13
N ASP A 37 -3.62 -2.81 6.22
CA ASP A 37 -3.13 -2.44 7.55
C ASP A 37 -2.06 -3.43 8.05
N TRP A 38 -2.28 -4.74 7.87
CA TRP A 38 -1.30 -5.76 8.19
C TRP A 38 0.00 -5.59 7.40
N LEU A 39 -0.08 -5.38 6.07
CA LEU A 39 1.08 -5.20 5.22
C LEU A 39 1.88 -3.94 5.58
N ALA A 40 1.17 -2.82 5.79
CA ALA A 40 1.76 -1.54 6.18
C ALA A 40 2.50 -1.66 7.53
N SER A 41 1.94 -2.38 8.50
CA SER A 41 2.60 -2.65 9.79
C SER A 41 3.92 -3.41 9.65
N ARG A 42 4.05 -4.29 8.65
CA ARG A 42 5.27 -5.09 8.42
C ARG A 42 6.34 -4.32 7.66
N LEU A 43 5.93 -3.30 6.91
CA LEU A 43 6.81 -2.41 6.13
C LEU A 43 7.12 -1.10 6.87
N ASN A 44 6.56 -0.89 8.07
CA ASN A 44 6.70 0.34 8.86
C ASN A 44 6.25 1.60 8.08
N VAL A 45 5.10 1.50 7.41
CA VAL A 45 4.47 2.62 6.66
C VAL A 45 3.01 2.79 7.09
N SER A 46 2.41 3.92 6.75
CA SER A 46 0.96 4.13 6.85
C SER A 46 0.22 3.57 5.65
N VAL A 47 -1.07 3.24 5.81
CA VAL A 47 -1.97 2.97 4.70
C VAL A 47 -2.55 4.30 4.22
N ASP A 48 -2.30 4.63 2.96
CA ASP A 48 -2.93 5.76 2.31
C ASP A 48 -4.34 5.41 1.86
N THR A 49 -5.27 6.33 2.04
CA THR A 49 -6.61 6.22 1.48
C THR A 49 -6.61 6.76 0.05
N ILE A 50 -7.02 5.93 -0.91
CA ILE A 50 -7.13 6.28 -2.32
C ILE A 50 -8.60 6.29 -2.66
N SER A 51 -9.09 7.33 -3.33
CA SER A 51 -10.50 7.42 -3.67
C SER A 51 -10.96 6.31 -4.64
N GLY A 52 -12.18 5.85 -4.44
CA GLY A 52 -12.81 4.76 -5.20
C GLY A 52 -12.63 3.37 -4.58
N GLY A 53 -13.04 2.34 -5.33
CA GLY A 53 -13.00 0.94 -4.92
C GLY A 53 -11.86 0.13 -5.54
N HIS A 54 -12.08 -1.19 -5.64
CA HIS A 54 -11.09 -2.14 -6.16
C HIS A 54 -10.58 -1.80 -7.57
N VAL A 55 -11.42 -1.15 -8.38
CA VAL A 55 -11.14 -0.77 -9.78
C VAL A 55 -10.97 0.74 -9.96
N GLY A 56 -10.70 1.50 -8.89
CA GLY A 56 -10.53 2.96 -8.96
C GLY A 56 -9.43 3.43 -9.94
N TYR A 57 -8.43 2.58 -10.22
CA TYR A 57 -7.40 2.86 -11.23
C TYR A 57 -7.91 2.79 -12.68
N ILE A 58 -9.06 2.15 -12.92
CA ILE A 58 -9.75 2.11 -14.21
C ILE A 58 -10.78 3.24 -14.29
N GLU A 59 -11.58 3.40 -13.24
CA GLU A 59 -12.72 4.34 -13.23
C GLU A 59 -12.28 5.79 -13.03
N HIS A 60 -11.25 6.01 -12.22
CA HIS A 60 -10.74 7.33 -11.84
C HIS A 60 -9.21 7.40 -11.89
N PRO A 61 -8.58 7.11 -13.04
CA PRO A 61 -7.13 6.97 -13.15
C PRO A 61 -6.35 8.21 -12.70
N GLN A 62 -6.90 9.41 -12.93
CA GLN A 62 -6.26 10.65 -12.52
C GLN A 62 -6.15 10.80 -11.00
N MET A 63 -7.19 10.39 -10.27
CA MET A 63 -7.20 10.44 -8.80
C MET A 63 -6.20 9.46 -8.20
N VAL A 64 -6.09 8.26 -8.77
CA VAL A 64 -5.05 7.29 -8.38
C VAL A 64 -3.65 7.83 -8.68
N ALA A 65 -3.46 8.45 -9.85
CA ALA A 65 -2.19 9.08 -10.20
C ALA A 65 -1.83 10.20 -9.21
N ASP A 66 -2.78 11.04 -8.84
CA ASP A 66 -2.54 12.14 -7.89
C ASP A 66 -2.22 11.64 -6.48
N ALA A 67 -2.78 10.51 -6.06
CA ALA A 67 -2.42 9.85 -4.80
C ALA A 67 -0.99 9.27 -4.79
N ILE A 68 -0.49 8.81 -5.94
CA ILE A 68 0.82 8.14 -6.05
C ILE A 68 1.96 9.13 -6.35
N LYS A 69 1.69 10.23 -7.06
CA LYS A 69 2.69 11.26 -7.45
C LYS A 69 3.57 11.76 -6.29
N PRO A 70 3.06 12.08 -5.08
CA PRO A 70 3.89 12.53 -3.96
C PRO A 70 4.91 11.48 -3.53
N PHE A 71 4.53 10.20 -3.51
CA PHE A 71 5.45 9.10 -3.22
C PHE A 71 6.51 8.99 -4.31
N LEU A 72 6.10 9.02 -5.59
CA LEU A 72 7.04 8.95 -6.72
C LEU A 72 8.08 10.06 -6.67
N ARG A 73 7.68 11.31 -6.40
CA ARG A 73 8.61 12.44 -6.25
C ARG A 73 9.65 12.18 -5.15
N ARG A 74 9.22 11.73 -3.96
CA ARG A 74 10.15 11.43 -2.86
C ARG A 74 11.21 10.38 -3.25
N VAL A 75 10.81 9.34 -3.99
CA VAL A 75 11.73 8.27 -4.38
C VAL A 75 12.60 8.62 -5.58
N THR A 76 12.12 9.45 -6.51
CA THR A 76 12.90 9.90 -7.68
C THR A 76 13.89 10.99 -7.33
N ASP A 77 13.53 11.87 -6.38
CA ASP A 77 14.33 13.04 -6.02
C ASP A 77 15.40 12.70 -4.98
N GLY A 78 15.58 11.42 -4.63
CA GLY A 78 16.58 10.96 -3.65
C GLY A 78 16.25 11.28 -2.19
N HIS A 79 15.02 11.72 -1.89
CA HIS A 79 14.58 12.14 -0.56
C HIS A 79 13.83 11.05 0.23
N ALA A 80 13.76 9.82 -0.28
CA ALA A 80 13.18 8.71 0.46
C ALA A 80 14.16 8.29 1.57
N ALA A 81 13.95 8.80 2.78
CA ALA A 81 14.56 8.23 3.98
C ALA A 81 14.21 6.74 4.03
N LEU A 82 15.24 5.90 3.98
CA LEU A 82 15.10 4.49 4.28
C LEU A 82 14.74 4.36 5.78
N PRO A 83 13.76 3.52 6.15
CA PRO A 83 13.44 3.26 7.56
C PRO A 83 14.60 2.61 8.30
#